data_AF-A0A7X7R9B4-F1
#
_entry.id   AF-A0A7X7R9B4-F1
#
_cell.length_a   1.000
_cell.length_b   1.000
_cell.length_c   1.000
_cell.angle_alpha   90.00
_cell.angle_beta   90.00
_cell.angle_gamma   90.00
#
_symmetry.space_group_name_H-M   'P 1'
#
loop_
_entity.id
_entity.type
_entity.pdbx_description
1 polymer ?
#
loop_
_entity_poly.entity_id
_entity_poly.type
_entity_poly.pdbx_seq_one_letter_code
_entity_poly.pdbx_strand_id
1 'polypeptide(L)' 'WQMARAALVAQEKLAAGDGDADFYRAKIITARFYADHVMSQAGGLSYTVVNGAAGALEMPEDLF' A
#
# COMPACT_ATOMS: atom_id res chain seq x y z
N TRP A 1 -0.76 3.77 6.31
CA TRP A 1 -1.38 5.04 6.77
C TRP A 1 -0.35 6.16 7.00
N GLN A 2 0.80 5.90 7.65
CA GLN A 2 1.81 6.94 7.92
C GLN A 2 2.37 7.63 6.66
N MET A 3 2.60 6.89 5.57
CA MET A 3 3.05 7.51 4.30
C MET A 3 2.01 8.48 3.73
N ALA A 4 0.72 8.16 3.82
CA ALA A 4 -0.35 9.06 3.40
C ALA A 4 -0.39 10.33 4.28
N ARG A 5 -0.20 10.20 5.60
CA ARG A 5 -0.10 11.36 6.50
C ARG A 5 1.12 12.24 6.18
N ALA A 6 2.27 11.63 5.92
CA ALA A 6 3.46 12.35 5.51
C ALA A 6 3.26 13.07 4.16
N ALA A 7 2.52 12.45 3.22
CA ALA A 7 2.18 13.08 1.95
C ALA A 7 1.24 14.28 2.11
N LEU A 8 0.28 14.23 3.06
CA LEU A 8 -0.58 15.38 3.37
C LEU A 8 0.23 16.57 3.90
N VAL A 9 1.09 16.35 4.90
CA VAL A 9 1.96 17.41 5.45
C VAL A 9 2.93 17.94 4.39
N ALA A 10 3.46 17.05 3.54
CA ALA A 10 4.32 17.47 2.42
C ALA A 10 3.58 18.37 1.41
N GLN A 11 2.29 18.11 1.17
CA GLN A 11 1.44 18.95 0.33
C GLN A 11 1.26 20.34 0.94
N GLU A 12 0.99 20.41 2.25
CA GLU A 12 0.86 21.68 2.98
C GLU A 12 2.15 22.51 2.93
N LYS A 13 3.30 21.86 3.15
CA LYS A 13 4.62 22.51 3.10
C LYS A 13 4.96 23.04 1.71
N LEU A 14 4.66 22.27 0.67
CA LEU A 14 4.81 22.72 -0.72
C LEU A 14 3.93 23.93 -1.04
N ALA A 15 2.67 23.91 -0.59
CA ALA A 15 1.75 25.02 -0.80
C ALA A 15 2.20 26.30 -0.07
N ALA A 16 2.82 26.15 1.10
CA ALA A 16 3.38 27.26 1.88
C ALA A 16 4.72 27.78 1.35
N GLY A 17 5.35 27.10 0.38
CA GLY A 17 6.71 27.42 -0.08
C GLY A 17 7.78 27.21 1.00
N ASP A 18 7.53 26.36 1.98
CA ASP A 18 8.40 26.13 3.13
C ASP A 18 9.23 24.85 2.94
N GLY A 19 10.55 24.96 3.16
CA GLY A 19 11.49 23.83 3.16
C GLY A 19 11.90 23.31 1.78
N ASP A 20 12.34 22.05 1.74
CA ASP A 20 12.86 21.41 0.53
C ASP A 20 11.72 20.82 -0.32
N ALA A 21 11.43 21.50 -1.44
CA ALA A 21 10.37 21.11 -2.35
C ALA A 21 10.56 19.71 -2.95
N ASP A 22 11.80 19.29 -3.24
CA ASP A 22 12.05 18.00 -3.87
C ASP A 22 11.86 16.85 -2.87
N PHE A 23 12.27 17.06 -1.62
CA PHE A 23 11.97 16.12 -0.54
C PHE A 23 10.45 15.91 -0.35
N TYR A 24 9.66 16.98 -0.36
CA TYR A 24 8.21 16.89 -0.19
C TYR A 24 7.52 16.25 -1.40
N ARG A 25 7.95 16.56 -2.63
CA ARG A 25 7.48 15.87 -3.83
C ARG A 25 7.77 14.37 -3.76
N ALA A 26 8.96 13.99 -3.30
CA ALA A 26 9.33 12.59 -3.14
C ALA A 26 8.42 11.87 -2.12
N LYS A 27 8.02 12.52 -1.02
CA LYS A 27 7.05 11.95 -0.05
C LYS A 27 5.70 11.66 -0.70
N ILE A 28 5.19 12.59 -1.50
CA ILE A 28 3.91 12.42 -2.20
C ILE A 28 3.99 11.28 -3.21
N ILE A 29 5.03 11.26 -4.05
CA ILE A 29 5.24 10.21 -5.07
C ILE A 29 5.38 8.84 -4.41
N THR A 30 6.17 8.74 -3.34
CA THR A 30 6.38 7.48 -2.63
C THR A 30 5.08 6.95 -2.02
N ALA A 31 4.27 7.82 -1.40
CA ALA A 31 2.99 7.43 -0.84
C ALA A 31 2.03 6.90 -1.92
N ARG A 32 2.00 7.56 -3.09
CA ARG A 32 1.20 7.11 -4.23
C ARG A 32 1.68 5.77 -4.78
N PHE A 33 2.98 5.61 -4.99
CA PHE A 33 3.57 4.35 -5.45
C PHE A 33 3.15 3.19 -4.53
N TYR A 34 3.30 3.35 -3.22
CA TYR A 34 2.91 2.32 -2.27
C TYR A 34 1.42 2.00 -2.32
N ALA A 35 0.56 3.02 -2.42
CA ALA A 35 -0.88 2.82 -2.55
C ALA A 35 -1.24 2.03 -3.82
N ASP A 36 -0.65 2.39 -4.95
CA ASP A 36 -0.98 1.80 -6.24
C ASP A 36 -0.40 0.37 -6.39
N HIS A 37 0.81 0.11 -5.88
CA HIS A 37 1.55 -1.13 -6.16
C HIS A 37 1.54 -2.15 -5.01
N VAL A 38 1.55 -1.69 -3.76
CA VAL A 38 1.66 -2.58 -2.59
C VAL A 38 0.29 -2.74 -1.94
N MET A 39 -0.39 -1.63 -1.66
CA MET A 39 -1.68 -1.66 -0.97
C MET A 39 -2.79 -2.28 -1.83
N SER A 40 -2.68 -2.23 -3.16
CA SER A 40 -3.61 -2.89 -4.08
C SER A 40 -3.74 -4.39 -3.84
N GLN A 41 -2.70 -5.05 -3.31
CA GLN A 41 -2.72 -6.48 -2.97
C GLN A 41 -3.60 -6.81 -1.76
N ALA A 42 -3.86 -5.83 -0.89
CA ALA A 42 -4.51 -6.07 0.41
C ALA A 42 -5.90 -6.72 0.28
N GLY A 43 -6.70 -6.29 -0.71
CA GLY A 43 -8.02 -6.88 -0.97
C GLY A 43 -7.93 -8.35 -1.37
N GLY A 44 -7.00 -8.69 -2.27
CA GLY A 44 -6.78 -10.07 -2.71
C GLY A 44 -6.28 -10.97 -1.57
N LEU A 45 -5.29 -10.49 -0.79
CA LEU A 45 -4.79 -11.22 0.37
C LEU A 45 -5.87 -11.45 1.43
N SER A 46 -6.69 -10.43 1.71
CA SER A 46 -7.83 -10.57 2.63
C SER A 46 -8.83 -11.61 2.15
N TYR A 47 -9.13 -11.63 0.84
CA TYR A 47 -10.02 -12.65 0.28
C TYR A 47 -9.44 -14.06 0.46
N THR A 48 -8.16 -14.25 0.17
CA THR A 48 -7.48 -15.54 0.37
C THR A 48 -7.56 -16.01 1.82
N VAL A 49 -7.35 -15.12 2.79
CA VAL A 49 -7.44 -15.46 4.22
C VAL A 49 -8.86 -15.89 4.61
N VAL A 50 -9.89 -15.18 4.12
CA VAL A 50 -11.28 -15.42 4.54
C VAL A 50 -11.91 -16.61 3.80
N ASN A 51 -11.59 -16.80 2.52
CA ASN A 51 -12.32 -17.70 1.63
C ASN A 51 -11.44 -18.80 1.00
N GLY A 52 -10.12 -18.74 1.13
CA GLY A 52 -9.20 -19.61 0.38
C GLY A 52 -9.04 -21.04 0.92
N ALA A 53 -9.62 -21.37 2.07
CA ALA A 53 -9.37 -22.65 2.75
C ALA A 53 -9.90 -23.87 2.00
N ALA A 54 -11.05 -23.76 1.33
CA ALA A 54 -11.72 -24.91 0.72
C ALA A 54 -10.85 -25.64 -0.30
N GLY A 55 -10.27 -24.92 -1.26
CA GLY A 55 -9.43 -25.53 -2.30
C GLY A 55 -8.13 -26.13 -1.75
N ALA A 56 -7.56 -25.54 -0.68
CA ALA A 56 -6.36 -26.10 -0.04
C ALA A 56 -6.66 -27.40 0.72
N LEU A 57 -7.85 -27.51 1.32
CA LEU A 57 -8.29 -28.70 2.07
C LEU A 57 -8.85 -29.82 1.19
N GLU A 58 -9.22 -29.51 -0.06
CA GLU A 58 -9.68 -30.52 -1.03
C GLU A 58 -8.51 -31.32 -1.64
N MET A 59 -7.28 -30.83 -1.56
CA MET A 59 -6.11 -31.54 -2.11
C MET A 59 -5.71 -32.73 -1.21
N PRO A 60 -5.70 -33.95 -1.75
CA PRO A 60 -5.11 -35.12 -1.08
C PRO A 60 -3.61 -34.94 -0.84
N GLU A 61 -3.10 -35.54 0.24
CA GLU A 61 -1.69 -35.45 0.65
C GLU A 61 -0.72 -35.97 -0.43
N ASP A 62 -1.11 -36.98 -1.20
CA ASP A 62 -0.31 -37.59 -2.27
C ASP A 62 -0.19 -36.73 -3.53
N LEU A 63 -0.86 -35.56 -3.58
CA LEU A 63 -0.75 -34.57 -4.66
C LEU A 63 0.17 -33.38 -4.32
N PHE A 64 0.83 -33.38 -3.16
CA PHE A 64 1.83 -32.38 -2.75
C PHE A 64 3.27 -32.90 -2.94
#